data_AF-A0A9P4MX19-F1
#
_entry.id   AF-A0A9P4MX19-F1
#
_cell.length_a   1.000
_cell.length_b   1.000
_cell.length_c   1.000
_cell.angle_alpha   90.00
_cell.angle_beta   90.00
_cell.angle_gamma   90.00
#
_symmetry.space_group_name_H-M   'P 1'
#
loop_
_entity.id
_entity.type
_entity.pdbx_description
1 polymer ?
#
loop_
_entity_poly.entity_id
_entity_poly.type
_entity_poly.pdbx_seq_one_letter_code
_entity_poly.pdbx_strand_id
1 'polypeptide(L)'
;MRSFILSVLFPYVVVATVLRNTTLPLPPGTSNHGTKGLLCTPAKWTDIASFYLLNYISHAATVLTKPGETTPDFAVTVVGSLLFPFIGLYRGISAVMSGAIFSKCDLSAAARSGALCMLVRTPVWRPVDGDEIENAVLRGDVSSRIGTAKLLTILDQQESPFQSHPAHLVIYQAPWAHSKFGLPIYVHRELIHGTYEAPEGYKFAIVPPDVAFTTPESPTAKIEVASVYNHVKALVALAQTGYASLTLYRSRGDQIQRYGYGAFGLTVAPYAVMSIMNLLGNLCRADYPSLYMVESSIMEEARRRGGLFFGAVATL
;
A
#
# COMPACT_ATOMS: atom_id res chain seq x y z
N MET A 1 61.39 12.74 -5.25
CA MET A 1 60.53 11.55 -5.04
C MET A 1 59.26 11.79 -5.83
N ARG A 2 59.02 11.37 -7.08
CA ARG A 2 59.26 10.11 -7.82
C ARG A 2 58.76 8.86 -7.08
N SER A 3 57.88 8.11 -7.76
CA SER A 3 57.20 6.83 -7.43
C SER A 3 55.78 6.98 -6.87
N PHE A 4 54.73 6.26 -7.29
CA PHE A 4 54.52 5.22 -8.32
C PHE A 4 52.98 5.13 -8.52
N ILE A 5 52.42 5.54 -9.66
CA ILE A 5 51.09 5.09 -10.11
C ILE A 5 51.29 4.53 -11.50
N LEU A 6 51.52 3.22 -11.59
CA LEU A 6 51.60 2.50 -12.85
C LEU A 6 50.20 2.00 -13.18
N SER A 7 49.53 2.72 -14.09
CA SER A 7 48.33 2.29 -14.78
C SER A 7 48.63 1.03 -15.61
N VAL A 8 48.10 -0.12 -15.18
CA VAL A 8 48.12 -1.35 -15.97
C VAL A 8 47.03 -1.26 -17.03
N LEU A 9 47.39 -0.73 -18.21
CA LEU A 9 46.62 -0.94 -19.43
C LEU A 9 47.01 -2.32 -19.97
N PHE A 10 46.19 -3.34 -19.69
CA PHE A 10 46.23 -4.60 -20.43
C PHE A 10 45.64 -4.35 -21.82
N PRO A 11 46.41 -4.45 -22.92
CA PRO A 11 45.80 -4.53 -24.23
C PRO A 11 45.09 -5.88 -24.30
N TYR A 12 43.77 -5.87 -24.33
CA TYR A 12 42.98 -7.03 -24.73
C TYR A 12 43.31 -7.33 -26.19
N VAL A 13 44.28 -8.20 -26.44
CA VAL A 13 44.49 -8.79 -27.75
C VAL A 13 43.32 -9.76 -27.97
N VAL A 14 42.30 -9.30 -28.69
CA VAL A 14 41.25 -10.18 -29.22
C VAL A 14 41.89 -11.03 -30.30
N VAL A 15 42.40 -12.19 -29.92
CA VAL A 15 42.81 -13.22 -30.88
C VAL A 15 41.53 -13.71 -31.55
N ALA A 16 41.38 -13.43 -32.85
CA ALA A 16 40.32 -14.00 -33.66
C ALA A 16 40.47 -15.53 -33.60
N THR A 17 39.55 -16.18 -32.89
CA THR A 17 39.50 -17.64 -32.81
C THR A 17 39.21 -18.19 -34.20
N VAL A 18 40.10 -19.06 -34.69
CA VAL A 18 39.90 -19.79 -35.94
C VAL A 18 38.62 -20.60 -35.81
N LEU A 19 37.67 -20.38 -36.73
CA LEU A 19 36.44 -21.17 -36.85
C LEU A 19 36.82 -22.64 -37.13
N ARG A 20 36.81 -23.47 -36.08
CA ARG A 20 36.95 -24.92 -36.21
C ARG A 20 35.57 -25.52 -36.47
N ASN A 21 35.49 -26.39 -37.48
CA ASN A 21 34.28 -27.12 -37.82
C ASN A 21 34.09 -28.28 -36.82
N THR A 22 33.54 -28.00 -35.64
CA THR A 22 33.27 -29.00 -34.61
C THR A 22 31.83 -29.48 -34.71
N THR A 23 31.67 -30.79 -34.90
CA THR A 23 30.37 -31.47 -34.77
C THR A 23 30.01 -31.59 -33.28
N LEU A 24 29.10 -30.73 -32.81
CA LEU A 24 28.55 -30.80 -31.46
C LEU A 24 27.38 -31.80 -31.45
N PRO A 25 27.39 -32.84 -30.58
CA PRO A 25 26.25 -33.73 -30.45
C PRO A 25 25.05 -32.95 -29.92
N LEU A 26 23.96 -32.95 -30.68
CA LEU A 26 22.72 -32.26 -30.32
C LEU A 26 21.77 -33.22 -29.60
N PRO A 27 20.95 -32.73 -28.65
CA PRO A 27 19.94 -33.55 -28.02
C PRO A 27 18.94 -34.08 -29.07
N PRO A 28 18.41 -35.31 -28.92
CA PRO A 28 17.40 -35.86 -29.81
C PRO A 28 16.19 -34.93 -29.93
N GLY A 29 15.63 -34.79 -31.13
CA GLY A 29 14.48 -33.89 -31.38
C GLY A 29 14.85 -32.41 -31.57
N THR A 30 16.14 -32.07 -31.61
CA THR A 30 16.58 -30.72 -31.96
C THR A 30 16.28 -30.42 -33.43
N SER A 31 15.68 -29.27 -33.72
CA SER A 31 15.33 -28.83 -35.07
C SER A 31 15.79 -27.40 -35.32
N ASN A 32 16.14 -27.09 -36.56
CA ASN A 32 16.41 -25.72 -37.00
C ASN A 32 15.25 -25.11 -37.81
N HIS A 33 14.16 -25.87 -38.03
CA HIS A 33 12.99 -25.47 -38.82
C HIS A 33 13.37 -24.84 -40.17
N GLY A 34 14.43 -25.33 -40.83
CA GLY A 34 14.92 -24.80 -42.11
C GLY A 34 15.61 -23.44 -42.02
N THR A 35 15.78 -22.87 -40.82
CA THR A 35 16.39 -21.55 -40.61
C THR A 35 17.84 -21.71 -40.14
N LYS A 36 18.79 -21.20 -40.93
CA LYS A 36 20.22 -21.24 -40.57
C LYS A 36 20.47 -20.47 -39.25
N GLY A 37 21.24 -21.07 -38.35
CA GLY A 37 21.56 -20.49 -37.04
C GLY A 37 20.41 -20.54 -36.02
N LEU A 38 19.27 -21.18 -36.32
CA LEU A 38 18.25 -21.48 -35.32
C LEU A 38 18.49 -22.89 -34.76
N LEU A 39 18.55 -23.01 -33.45
CA LEU A 39 18.63 -24.30 -32.78
C LEU A 39 17.53 -24.40 -31.72
N CYS A 40 16.46 -25.11 -32.03
CA CYS A 40 15.37 -25.37 -31.11
C CYS A 40 15.60 -26.74 -30.46
N THR A 41 15.91 -26.75 -29.17
CA THR A 41 15.93 -27.98 -28.36
C THR A 41 14.52 -28.28 -27.85
N PRO A 42 14.12 -29.56 -27.76
CA PRO A 42 12.80 -29.91 -27.21
C PRO A 42 12.68 -29.45 -25.75
N ALA A 43 11.52 -28.89 -25.40
CA ALA A 43 11.22 -28.51 -24.03
C ALA A 43 11.09 -29.76 -23.16
N LYS A 44 11.74 -29.75 -21.99
CA LYS A 44 11.56 -30.81 -20.99
C LYS A 44 10.31 -30.53 -20.18
N TRP A 45 9.67 -31.57 -19.66
CA TRP A 45 8.56 -31.42 -18.70
C TRP A 45 8.94 -30.58 -17.48
N THR A 46 10.21 -30.62 -17.06
CA THR A 46 10.75 -29.77 -15.98
C THR A 46 10.73 -28.29 -16.33
N ASP A 47 10.95 -27.93 -17.60
CA ASP A 47 10.92 -26.54 -18.06
C ASP A 47 9.50 -26.00 -17.99
N ILE A 48 8.52 -26.81 -18.43
CA ILE A 48 7.09 -26.48 -18.36
C ILE A 48 6.64 -26.35 -16.90
N ALA A 49 6.97 -27.33 -16.05
CA ALA A 49 6.59 -27.32 -14.64
C ALA A 49 7.20 -26.14 -13.89
N SER A 50 8.50 -25.87 -14.08
CA SER A 50 9.17 -24.73 -13.43
C SER A 50 8.60 -23.39 -13.93
N PHE A 51 8.24 -23.28 -15.20
CA PHE A 51 7.60 -22.09 -15.74
C PHE A 51 6.28 -21.78 -15.03
N TYR A 52 5.36 -22.74 -14.91
CA TYR A 52 4.09 -22.50 -14.22
C TYR A 52 4.26 -22.28 -12.73
N LEU A 53 5.13 -23.06 -12.09
CA LEU A 53 5.40 -22.94 -10.66
C LEU A 53 5.96 -21.55 -10.32
N LEU A 54 7.02 -21.12 -11.02
CA LEU A 54 7.75 -19.90 -10.66
C LEU A 54 7.13 -18.63 -11.25
N ASN A 55 6.31 -18.70 -12.30
CA ASN A 55 5.59 -17.52 -12.80
C ASN A 55 4.19 -17.38 -12.20
N TYR A 56 3.39 -18.46 -12.14
CA TYR A 56 1.98 -18.36 -11.74
C TYR A 56 1.79 -18.67 -10.25
N ILE A 57 2.28 -19.82 -9.78
CA ILE A 57 2.05 -20.23 -8.38
C ILE A 57 2.81 -19.29 -7.42
N SER A 58 4.07 -18.98 -7.70
CA SER A 58 4.84 -18.03 -6.90
C SER A 58 4.23 -16.62 -6.92
N HIS A 59 3.67 -16.18 -8.05
CA HIS A 59 2.95 -14.91 -8.11
C HIS A 59 1.74 -14.91 -7.18
N ALA A 60 0.85 -15.90 -7.33
CA ALA A 60 -0.33 -16.04 -6.49
C ALA A 60 0.02 -16.07 -4.99
N ALA A 61 1.08 -16.78 -4.62
CA ALA A 61 1.54 -16.89 -3.24
C ALA A 61 2.14 -15.59 -2.68
N THR A 62 2.65 -14.70 -3.53
CA THR A 62 3.37 -13.50 -3.11
C THR A 62 2.54 -12.22 -3.19
N VAL A 63 1.30 -12.29 -3.70
CA VAL A 63 0.37 -11.15 -3.76
C VAL A 63 0.22 -10.54 -2.36
N LEU A 64 0.41 -9.22 -2.28
CA LEU A 64 0.28 -8.48 -1.04
C LEU A 64 -1.19 -8.37 -0.62
N THR A 65 -1.41 -8.61 0.67
CA THR A 65 -2.69 -8.43 1.38
C THR A 65 -2.86 -6.97 1.77
N LYS A 66 -4.04 -6.39 1.55
CA LYS A 66 -4.38 -5.08 2.12
C LYS A 66 -4.71 -5.24 3.62
N PRO A 67 -4.50 -4.20 4.46
CA PRO A 67 -4.85 -4.27 5.87
C PRO A 67 -6.34 -4.55 6.05
N GLY A 68 -6.68 -5.53 6.89
CA GLY A 68 -8.07 -5.92 7.13
C GLY A 68 -8.81 -6.53 5.95
N GLU A 69 -8.12 -6.90 4.86
CA GLU A 69 -8.78 -7.50 3.70
C GLU A 69 -9.42 -8.85 4.03
N THR A 70 -10.66 -9.05 3.61
CA THR A 70 -11.36 -10.32 3.82
C THR A 70 -10.81 -11.40 2.89
N THR A 71 -10.81 -12.66 3.35
CA THR A 71 -10.38 -13.81 2.54
C THR A 71 -11.02 -13.89 1.15
N PRO A 72 -12.34 -13.71 0.95
CA PRO A 72 -12.92 -13.74 -0.39
C PRO A 72 -12.42 -12.59 -1.29
N ASP A 73 -12.24 -11.39 -0.74
CA ASP A 73 -11.75 -10.23 -1.52
C ASP A 73 -10.27 -10.41 -1.91
N PHE A 74 -9.49 -10.98 -0.98
CA PHE A 74 -8.12 -11.38 -1.27
C PHE A 74 -8.06 -12.46 -2.37
N ALA A 75 -8.92 -13.48 -2.32
CA ALA A 75 -8.97 -14.53 -3.33
C ALA A 75 -9.31 -13.97 -4.72
N VAL A 76 -10.31 -13.09 -4.82
CA VAL A 76 -10.65 -12.38 -6.07
C VAL A 76 -9.46 -11.58 -6.58
N THR A 77 -8.73 -10.91 -5.68
CA THR A 77 -7.51 -10.17 -6.05
C THR A 77 -6.42 -11.11 -6.57
N VAL A 78 -6.19 -12.26 -5.93
CA VAL A 78 -5.19 -13.23 -6.40
C VAL A 78 -5.52 -13.71 -7.81
N VAL A 79 -6.78 -14.08 -8.05
CA VAL A 79 -7.27 -14.46 -9.39
C VAL A 79 -7.08 -13.31 -10.39
N GLY A 80 -7.50 -12.10 -10.02
CA GLY A 80 -7.29 -10.90 -10.83
C GLY A 80 -5.82 -10.63 -11.13
N SER A 81 -4.93 -10.87 -10.17
CA SER A 81 -3.48 -10.67 -10.33
C SER A 81 -2.85 -11.71 -11.26
N LEU A 82 -3.36 -12.95 -11.28
CA LEU A 82 -2.93 -13.98 -12.22
C LEU A 82 -3.32 -13.67 -13.67
N LEU A 83 -4.52 -13.11 -13.88
CA LEU A 83 -5.01 -12.69 -15.19
C LEU A 83 -4.36 -11.38 -15.65
N PHE A 84 -4.18 -10.45 -14.72
CA PHE A 84 -3.67 -9.10 -14.97
C PHE A 84 -2.56 -8.79 -13.95
N PRO A 85 -1.27 -9.02 -14.30
CA PRO A 85 -0.13 -8.80 -13.40
C PRO A 85 -0.05 -7.39 -12.80
N PHE A 86 -0.62 -6.39 -13.49
CA PHE A 86 -0.70 -5.01 -13.03
C PHE A 86 -1.44 -4.85 -11.69
N ILE A 87 -2.46 -5.69 -11.41
CA ILE A 87 -3.22 -5.63 -10.16
C ILE A 87 -2.31 -5.95 -8.96
N GLY A 88 -1.49 -7.01 -9.07
CA GLY A 88 -0.51 -7.36 -8.04
C GLY A 88 0.59 -6.30 -7.94
N LEU A 89 1.08 -5.82 -9.08
CA LEU A 89 2.11 -4.78 -9.15
C LEU A 89 1.69 -3.49 -8.41
N TYR A 90 0.45 -3.02 -8.63
CA TYR A 90 -0.07 -1.84 -7.96
C TYR A 90 -0.04 -1.96 -6.43
N ARG A 91 -0.34 -3.15 -5.89
CA ARG A 91 -0.28 -3.42 -4.44
C ARG A 91 1.16 -3.39 -3.92
N GLY A 92 2.11 -3.99 -4.66
CA GLY A 92 3.53 -3.91 -4.36
C GLY A 92 4.04 -2.47 -4.32
N ILE A 93 3.73 -1.68 -5.35
CA ILE A 93 4.09 -0.25 -5.43
C ILE A 93 3.48 0.53 -4.28
N SER A 94 2.19 0.35 -4.00
CA SER A 94 1.50 1.06 -2.91
C SER A 94 2.11 0.73 -1.56
N ALA A 95 2.52 -0.52 -1.34
CA ALA A 95 3.20 -0.93 -0.12
C ALA A 95 4.59 -0.28 0.03
N VAL A 96 5.36 -0.18 -1.04
CA VAL A 96 6.66 0.52 -1.04
C VAL A 96 6.48 2.02 -0.81
N MET A 97 5.54 2.64 -1.53
CA MET A 97 5.25 4.08 -1.43
C MET A 97 4.64 4.48 -0.09
N SER A 98 4.09 3.55 0.69
CA SER A 98 3.61 3.82 2.05
C SER A 98 4.71 4.37 2.95
N GLY A 99 5.98 4.01 2.70
CA GLY A 99 7.10 4.42 3.55
C GLY A 99 6.99 3.92 5.00
N ALA A 100 6.23 2.84 5.24
CA ALA A 100 6.01 2.28 6.57
C ALA A 100 7.32 1.83 7.25
N ILE A 101 8.26 1.23 6.49
CA ILE A 101 9.60 0.84 6.97
C ILE A 101 10.43 2.01 7.54
N PHE A 102 10.17 3.25 7.09
CA PHE A 102 10.87 4.44 7.58
C PHE A 102 10.19 5.07 8.80
N SER A 103 9.13 4.45 9.31
CA SER A 103 8.49 4.89 10.54
C SER A 103 9.35 4.55 11.75
N LYS A 104 9.39 5.44 12.74
CA LYS A 104 10.09 5.21 14.01
C LYS A 104 9.22 4.51 15.05
N CYS A 105 7.90 4.53 14.86
CA CYS A 105 6.91 4.00 15.80
C CYS A 105 5.95 3.06 15.09
N ASP A 106 5.52 2.01 15.78
CA ASP A 106 4.62 0.98 15.22
C ASP A 106 3.27 1.57 14.81
N LEU A 107 2.75 2.53 15.58
CA LEU A 107 1.50 3.21 15.29
C LEU A 107 1.60 4.06 14.01
N SER A 108 2.69 4.83 13.86
CA SER A 108 2.97 5.57 12.63
C SER A 108 3.22 4.63 11.44
N ALA A 109 3.80 3.44 11.66
CA ALA A 109 3.97 2.42 10.63
C ALA A 109 2.61 1.84 10.19
N ALA A 110 1.71 1.61 11.15
CA ALA A 110 0.33 1.17 10.90
C ALA A 110 -0.47 2.23 10.14
N ALA A 111 -0.36 3.51 10.53
CA ALA A 111 -1.00 4.63 9.84
C ALA A 111 -0.53 4.71 8.37
N ARG A 112 0.78 4.68 8.16
CA ARG A 112 1.38 4.67 6.81
C ARG A 112 0.95 3.47 5.99
N SER A 113 0.82 2.31 6.63
CA SER A 113 0.37 1.07 5.97
C SER A 113 -1.12 1.08 5.63
N GLY A 114 -1.89 2.05 6.11
CA GLY A 114 -3.35 2.12 5.96
C GLY A 114 -4.10 1.15 6.89
N ALA A 115 -3.48 0.75 8.00
CA ALA A 115 -4.02 -0.23 8.94
C ALA A 115 -4.79 0.41 10.11
N LEU A 116 -4.94 1.72 10.12
CA LEU A 116 -5.68 2.46 11.14
C LEU A 116 -6.95 3.07 10.55
N CYS A 117 -8.00 3.09 11.33
CA CYS A 117 -9.26 3.72 10.99
C CYS A 117 -9.76 4.62 12.13
N MET A 118 -10.47 5.67 11.75
CA MET A 118 -11.06 6.65 12.67
C MET A 118 -12.50 6.92 12.25
N LEU A 119 -13.30 7.44 13.17
CA LEU A 119 -14.68 7.77 12.89
C LEU A 119 -14.78 9.16 12.25
N VAL A 120 -15.57 9.28 11.19
CA VAL A 120 -15.85 10.53 10.50
C VAL A 120 -17.36 10.76 10.36
N ARG A 121 -17.76 12.03 10.40
CA ARG A 121 -19.14 12.45 10.14
C ARG A 121 -19.44 12.30 8.64
N THR A 122 -20.55 11.68 8.29
CA THR A 122 -21.02 11.52 6.91
C THR A 122 -21.86 12.72 6.46
N PRO A 123 -22.13 12.89 5.15
CA PRO A 123 -22.96 14.00 4.67
C PRO A 123 -24.40 14.05 5.22
N VAL A 124 -24.92 12.91 5.69
CA VAL A 124 -26.26 12.83 6.30
C VAL A 124 -26.27 13.22 7.77
N TRP A 125 -25.11 13.31 8.40
CA TRP A 125 -24.98 13.73 9.78
C TRP A 125 -25.50 15.16 9.99
N ARG A 126 -26.21 15.37 11.11
CA ARG A 126 -26.74 16.66 11.52
C ARG A 126 -26.43 16.90 13.01
N PRO A 127 -26.23 18.16 13.43
CA PRO A 127 -26.15 18.51 14.84
C PRO A 127 -27.51 18.29 15.50
N VAL A 128 -27.50 17.86 16.76
CA VAL A 128 -28.66 17.70 17.63
C VAL A 128 -28.53 18.70 18.79
N ASP A 129 -29.67 19.18 19.29
CA ASP A 129 -29.68 20.11 20.42
C ASP A 129 -28.97 19.49 21.63
N GLY A 130 -27.99 20.21 22.19
CA GLY A 130 -27.15 19.75 23.29
C GLY A 130 -25.81 19.12 22.87
N ASP A 131 -25.53 19.01 21.57
CA ASP A 131 -24.21 18.54 21.11
C ASP A 131 -23.10 19.57 21.31
N GLU A 132 -21.98 19.10 21.85
CA GLU A 132 -20.71 19.82 21.80
C GLU A 132 -19.93 19.40 20.56
N ILE A 133 -19.85 20.32 19.59
CA ILE A 133 -19.25 20.05 18.28
C ILE A 133 -17.90 20.76 18.19
N GLU A 134 -16.83 19.98 18.22
CA GLU A 134 -15.49 20.50 17.96
C GLU A 134 -15.28 20.82 16.46
N ASN A 135 -14.40 21.79 16.20
CA ASN A 135 -13.97 22.21 14.87
C ASN A 135 -15.11 22.73 13.96
N ALA A 136 -16.17 23.29 14.54
CA ALA A 136 -17.24 23.95 13.79
C ALA A 136 -16.99 25.47 13.66
N VAL A 137 -17.38 26.05 12.53
CA VAL A 137 -17.35 27.50 12.32
C VAL A 137 -18.78 27.99 12.21
N LEU A 138 -19.16 28.91 13.10
CA LEU A 138 -20.45 29.58 13.04
C LEU A 138 -20.38 30.69 11.98
N ARG A 139 -21.08 30.50 10.85
CA ARG A 139 -21.22 31.57 9.87
C ARG A 139 -22.42 32.44 10.27
N GLY A 140 -22.17 33.43 11.11
CA GLY A 140 -23.15 34.47 11.41
C GLY A 140 -23.27 35.44 10.23
N ASP A 141 -24.49 35.93 9.97
CA ASP A 141 -24.72 37.03 9.04
C ASP A 141 -24.30 38.34 9.73
N VAL A 142 -23.00 38.58 9.82
CA VAL A 142 -22.45 39.80 10.47
C VAL A 142 -22.58 40.95 9.48
N SER A 143 -23.79 41.49 9.39
CA SER A 143 -23.95 42.87 8.95
C SER A 143 -23.43 43.78 10.07
N SER A 144 -22.24 44.34 9.83
CA SER A 144 -21.75 45.60 10.41
C SER A 144 -21.37 45.65 11.90
N ARG A 145 -20.06 45.78 12.13
CA ARG A 145 -19.40 46.63 13.16
C ARG A 145 -19.66 46.33 14.63
N ILE A 146 -19.04 45.29 15.18
CA ILE A 146 -18.74 45.26 16.62
C ILE A 146 -17.32 44.72 16.83
N GLY A 147 -16.45 45.55 17.40
CA GLY A 147 -15.08 45.19 17.75
C GLY A 147 -15.04 44.02 18.74
N THR A 148 -14.05 43.15 18.56
CA THR A 148 -13.81 41.89 19.29
C THR A 148 -13.90 42.01 20.81
N ALA A 149 -13.67 43.19 21.40
CA ALA A 149 -13.81 43.41 22.84
C ALA A 149 -15.25 43.30 23.36
N LYS A 150 -16.28 43.52 22.53
CA LYS A 150 -17.68 43.49 22.97
C LYS A 150 -18.33 42.11 22.91
N LEU A 151 -17.69 41.14 22.25
CA LEU A 151 -18.25 39.79 22.07
C LEU A 151 -18.11 38.94 23.33
N LEU A 152 -16.99 39.12 24.07
CA LEU A 152 -16.78 38.47 25.37
C LEU A 152 -17.72 39.02 26.46
N THR A 153 -18.14 40.28 26.36
CA THR A 153 -19.06 40.89 27.32
C THR A 153 -20.52 40.44 27.13
N ILE A 154 -20.90 40.02 25.92
CA ILE A 154 -22.27 39.53 25.62
C ILE A 154 -22.48 38.09 26.14
N LEU A 155 -21.41 37.30 26.29
CA LEU A 155 -21.51 35.94 26.82
C LEU A 155 -21.74 35.90 28.34
N ASP A 156 -21.47 37.00 29.06
CA ASP A 156 -21.51 37.02 30.53
C ASP A 156 -22.74 37.75 31.09
N GLN A 157 -23.50 38.45 30.26
CA GLN A 157 -24.71 39.16 30.70
C GLN A 157 -25.79 39.15 29.62
N GLN A 158 -26.53 38.04 29.46
CA GLN A 158 -27.93 38.16 29.03
C GLN A 158 -28.77 36.88 29.20
N GLU A 159 -29.50 36.76 30.32
CA GLU A 159 -30.80 36.07 30.31
C GLU A 159 -31.81 37.00 29.60
N SER A 160 -31.95 36.88 28.28
CA SER A 160 -33.06 37.46 27.53
C SER A 160 -33.51 36.47 26.47
N PRO A 161 -34.81 36.46 26.08
CA PRO A 161 -35.34 35.47 25.15
C PRO A 161 -34.58 35.58 23.83
N PHE A 162 -33.78 34.56 23.55
CA PHE A 162 -32.93 34.48 22.37
C PHE A 162 -33.84 34.46 21.13
N GLN A 163 -33.94 35.58 20.41
CA GLN A 163 -34.55 35.59 19.10
C GLN A 163 -33.68 34.73 18.18
N SER A 164 -34.19 33.54 17.84
CA SER A 164 -33.53 32.51 17.04
C SER A 164 -33.32 32.99 15.61
N HIS A 165 -32.27 33.78 15.40
CA HIS A 165 -31.77 34.03 14.06
C HIS A 165 -31.24 32.70 13.50
N PRO A 166 -31.60 32.31 12.26
CA PRO A 166 -31.12 31.07 11.68
C PRO A 166 -29.60 31.16 11.53
N ALA A 167 -28.88 30.53 12.46
CA ALA A 167 -27.43 30.46 12.41
C ALA A 167 -27.02 29.32 11.48
N HIS A 168 -26.28 29.64 10.42
CA HIS A 168 -25.80 28.63 9.50
C HIS A 168 -24.50 28.03 10.03
N LEU A 169 -24.58 26.86 10.65
CA LEU A 169 -23.42 26.12 11.12
C LEU A 169 -22.69 25.48 9.94
N VAL A 170 -21.43 25.86 9.71
CA VAL A 170 -20.58 25.21 8.71
C VAL A 170 -19.58 24.33 9.43
N ILE A 171 -19.67 23.04 9.17
CA ILE A 171 -18.86 22.04 9.87
C ILE A 171 -17.79 21.60 8.88
N TYR A 172 -16.54 21.92 9.19
CA TYR A 172 -15.42 21.43 8.43
C TYR A 172 -15.07 20.06 8.98
N GLN A 173 -14.89 19.08 8.10
CA GLN A 173 -14.17 17.88 8.50
C GLN A 173 -12.75 18.31 8.87
N ALA A 174 -12.23 17.80 9.98
CA ALA A 174 -10.88 18.14 10.41
C ALA A 174 -9.90 17.88 9.25
N PRO A 175 -8.84 18.69 9.07
CA PRO A 175 -7.92 18.53 7.94
C PRO A 175 -7.34 17.13 7.84
N TRP A 176 -7.07 16.49 8.99
CA TRP A 176 -6.60 15.11 9.09
C TRP A 176 -7.66 14.04 8.74
N ALA A 177 -8.92 14.40 8.54
CA ALA A 177 -9.93 13.47 8.02
C ALA A 177 -9.76 13.20 6.52
N HIS A 178 -9.03 14.05 5.81
CA HIS A 178 -8.89 14.00 4.36
C HIS A 178 -7.63 13.21 3.97
N SER A 179 -7.77 12.32 2.99
CA SER A 179 -6.61 11.72 2.32
C SER A 179 -5.89 12.76 1.45
N LYS A 180 -4.75 12.38 0.85
CA LYS A 180 -4.00 13.22 -0.11
C LYS A 180 -4.87 13.72 -1.29
N PHE A 181 -6.01 13.09 -1.56
CA PHE A 181 -6.97 13.47 -2.60
C PHE A 181 -8.12 14.35 -2.11
N GLY A 182 -8.08 14.84 -0.87
CA GLY A 182 -9.08 15.77 -0.34
C GLY A 182 -10.43 15.13 0.00
N LEU A 183 -10.50 13.80 0.08
CA LEU A 183 -11.68 13.07 0.53
C LEU A 183 -11.30 11.95 1.52
N PRO A 184 -12.12 11.67 2.53
CA PRO A 184 -11.94 10.51 3.40
C PRO A 184 -12.10 9.22 2.60
N ILE A 185 -11.19 8.27 2.83
CA ILE A 185 -11.29 6.91 2.26
C ILE A 185 -12.08 6.08 3.25
N TYR A 186 -13.36 5.84 2.97
CA TYR A 186 -14.22 5.07 3.88
C TYR A 186 -13.81 3.60 3.93
N VAL A 187 -13.95 3.01 5.12
CA VAL A 187 -13.89 1.57 5.34
C VAL A 187 -15.21 0.96 4.87
N HIS A 188 -15.15 -0.11 4.08
CA HIS A 188 -16.34 -0.73 3.51
C HIS A 188 -16.46 -2.20 3.89
N ARG A 189 -15.46 -3.00 3.52
CA ARG A 189 -15.49 -4.46 3.68
C ARG A 189 -14.32 -4.97 4.51
N GLU A 190 -13.39 -4.09 4.86
CA GLU A 190 -12.24 -4.41 5.69
C GLU A 190 -12.68 -4.76 7.11
N LEU A 191 -12.03 -5.78 7.68
CA LEU A 191 -12.23 -6.21 9.06
C LEU A 191 -11.64 -5.16 10.00
N ILE A 192 -12.44 -4.67 10.93
CA ILE A 192 -12.01 -3.76 12.00
C ILE A 192 -11.85 -4.58 13.29
N HIS A 193 -10.73 -4.39 13.98
CA HIS A 193 -10.45 -5.01 15.27
C HIS A 193 -11.31 -4.39 16.37
N GLY A 194 -11.81 -5.23 17.28
CA GLY A 194 -12.64 -4.80 18.41
C GLY A 194 -14.14 -4.89 18.13
N THR A 195 -14.92 -4.28 19.02
CA THR A 195 -16.38 -4.28 18.96
C THR A 195 -16.85 -2.84 18.80
N TYR A 196 -17.73 -2.61 17.83
CA TYR A 196 -18.24 -1.28 17.57
C TYR A 196 -19.70 -1.28 17.11
N GLU A 197 -20.39 -0.19 17.43
CA GLU A 197 -21.73 0.14 16.96
C GLU A 197 -21.77 1.64 16.71
N ALA A 198 -21.72 2.03 15.43
CA ALA A 198 -21.71 3.43 15.03
C ALA A 198 -23.16 3.92 14.80
N PRO A 199 -23.56 5.04 15.41
CA PRO A 199 -24.89 5.62 15.20
C PRO A 199 -25.03 6.18 13.78
N GLU A 200 -26.26 6.45 13.37
CA GLU A 200 -26.54 7.02 12.05
C GLU A 200 -25.81 8.36 11.87
N GLY A 201 -25.26 8.57 10.67
CA GLY A 201 -24.46 9.74 10.38
C GLY A 201 -22.95 9.55 10.59
N TYR A 202 -22.48 8.42 11.12
CA TYR A 202 -21.06 8.16 11.33
C TYR A 202 -20.58 6.96 10.51
N LYS A 203 -19.35 7.04 9.99
CA LYS A 203 -18.68 5.93 9.30
C LYS A 203 -17.19 5.93 9.61
N PHE A 204 -16.55 4.76 9.48
CA PHE A 204 -15.11 4.66 9.57
C PHE A 204 -14.44 5.11 8.28
N ALA A 205 -13.32 5.81 8.43
CA ALA A 205 -12.41 6.16 7.35
C ALA A 205 -10.97 5.79 7.73
N ILE A 206 -10.16 5.49 6.72
CA ILE A 206 -8.73 5.21 6.89
C ILE A 206 -8.02 6.47 7.36
N VAL A 207 -7.22 6.32 8.40
CA VAL A 207 -6.39 7.40 8.96
C VAL A 207 -5.29 7.77 7.96
N PRO A 208 -5.03 9.06 7.70
CA PRO A 208 -3.94 9.46 6.81
C PRO A 208 -2.55 9.04 7.32
N PRO A 209 -1.58 8.85 6.41
CA PRO A 209 -0.25 8.35 6.75
C PRO A 209 0.61 9.32 7.58
N ASP A 210 0.29 10.62 7.53
CA ASP A 210 1.07 11.70 8.15
C ASP A 210 0.39 12.26 9.41
N VAL A 211 -0.52 11.48 10.02
CA VAL A 211 -1.24 11.90 11.23
C VAL A 211 -0.30 11.96 12.44
N ALA A 212 -0.53 12.93 13.31
CA ALA A 212 0.07 12.98 14.63
C ALA A 212 -0.82 12.24 15.63
N PHE A 213 -0.21 11.54 16.57
CA PHE A 213 -0.91 10.86 17.65
C PHE A 213 -0.60 11.56 18.97
N THR A 214 -1.58 11.62 19.85
CA THR A 214 -1.38 12.12 21.21
C THR A 214 -0.44 11.17 21.95
N THR A 215 0.64 11.72 22.53
CA THR A 215 1.61 10.92 23.27
C THR A 215 0.97 10.36 24.54
N PRO A 216 1.16 9.06 24.86
CA PRO A 216 0.62 8.50 26.09
C PRO A 216 1.18 9.26 27.30
N GLU A 217 0.33 9.50 28.31
CA GLU A 217 0.70 10.20 29.56
C GLU A 217 1.86 9.50 30.29
N SER A 218 2.00 8.19 30.08
CA SER A 218 3.13 7.41 30.60
C SER A 218 4.21 7.24 29.54
N PRO A 219 5.43 7.76 29.75
CA PRO A 219 6.56 7.61 28.82
C PRO A 219 7.05 6.15 28.68
N THR A 220 6.55 5.22 29.50
CA THR A 220 6.85 3.78 29.42
C THR A 220 5.78 2.95 28.73
N ALA A 221 4.61 3.52 28.44
CA ALA A 221 3.54 2.81 27.73
C ALA A 221 3.91 2.63 26.25
N LYS A 222 4.18 1.39 25.85
CA LYS A 222 4.36 1.03 24.44
C LYS A 222 3.01 0.61 23.86
N ILE A 223 2.59 1.30 22.81
CA ILE A 223 1.43 0.90 22.00
C ILE A 223 1.95 -0.02 20.89
N GLU A 224 1.69 -1.31 21.02
CA GLU A 224 2.04 -2.31 20.00
C GLU A 224 0.78 -2.68 19.21
N VAL A 225 0.85 -2.48 17.89
CA VAL A 225 -0.21 -2.88 16.97
C VAL A 225 0.15 -4.23 16.38
N ALA A 226 -0.74 -5.22 16.53
CA ALA A 226 -0.47 -6.56 16.03
C ALA A 226 -0.23 -6.53 14.51
N SER A 227 0.96 -6.97 14.10
CA SER A 227 1.41 -6.98 12.72
C SER A 227 2.36 -8.16 12.50
N VAL A 228 2.41 -8.67 11.27
CA VAL A 228 3.25 -9.83 10.94
C VAL A 228 4.05 -9.54 9.68
N TYR A 229 5.37 -9.72 9.75
CA TYR A 229 6.21 -9.76 8.55
C TYR A 229 6.21 -11.16 7.96
N ASN A 230 5.65 -11.30 6.76
CA ASN A 230 5.57 -12.59 6.10
C ASN A 230 6.87 -12.92 5.35
N HIS A 231 7.86 -13.42 6.11
CA HIS A 231 9.15 -13.82 5.55
C HIS A 231 9.03 -14.93 4.49
N VAL A 232 8.00 -15.79 4.57
CA VAL A 232 7.76 -16.83 3.57
C VAL A 232 7.39 -16.22 2.23
N LYS A 233 6.47 -15.25 2.19
CA LYS A 233 6.14 -14.49 0.96
C LYS A 233 7.39 -13.82 0.39
N ALA A 234 8.21 -13.19 1.24
CA ALA A 234 9.45 -12.55 0.80
C ALA A 234 10.45 -13.55 0.17
N LEU A 235 10.65 -14.73 0.78
CA LEU A 235 11.53 -15.76 0.24
C LEU A 235 11.04 -16.31 -1.11
N VAL A 236 9.74 -16.55 -1.24
CA VAL A 236 9.14 -17.00 -2.52
C VAL A 236 9.29 -15.91 -3.59
N ALA A 237 9.05 -14.63 -3.25
CA ALA A 237 9.23 -13.51 -4.16
C ALA A 237 10.69 -13.33 -4.59
N LEU A 238 11.65 -13.59 -3.71
CA LEU A 238 13.08 -13.59 -4.01
C LEU A 238 13.44 -14.70 -5.01
N ALA A 239 12.97 -15.93 -4.77
CA ALA A 239 13.19 -17.05 -5.67
C ALA A 239 12.58 -16.78 -7.06
N GLN A 240 11.35 -16.28 -7.09
CA GLN A 240 10.66 -15.88 -8.33
C GLN A 240 11.42 -14.78 -9.08
N THR A 241 11.88 -13.75 -8.36
CA THR A 241 12.67 -12.65 -8.94
C THR A 241 13.96 -13.18 -9.57
N GLY A 242 14.69 -14.05 -8.88
CA GLY A 242 15.91 -14.66 -9.40
C GLY A 242 15.64 -15.48 -10.67
N TYR A 243 14.62 -16.33 -10.65
CA TYR A 243 14.27 -17.18 -11.78
C TYR A 243 13.78 -16.39 -13.01
N ALA A 244 12.84 -15.46 -12.81
CA ALA A 244 12.28 -14.65 -13.88
C ALA A 244 13.37 -13.75 -14.50
N SER A 245 14.22 -13.15 -13.67
CA SER A 245 15.34 -12.33 -14.14
C SER A 245 16.38 -13.13 -14.90
N LEU A 246 16.73 -14.33 -14.43
CA LEU A 246 17.67 -15.23 -15.12
C LEU A 246 17.11 -15.68 -16.47
N THR A 247 15.82 -16.01 -16.52
CA THR A 247 15.14 -16.40 -17.77
C THR A 247 15.15 -15.25 -18.76
N LEU A 248 14.81 -14.05 -18.32
CA LEU A 248 14.84 -12.84 -19.14
C LEU A 248 16.26 -12.53 -19.64
N TYR A 249 17.28 -12.69 -18.79
CA TYR A 249 18.69 -12.51 -19.16
C TYR A 249 19.14 -13.52 -20.22
N ARG A 250 18.77 -14.79 -20.06
CA ARG A 250 19.08 -15.86 -21.02
C ARG A 250 18.35 -15.70 -22.35
N SER A 251 17.28 -14.91 -22.39
CA SER A 251 16.51 -14.64 -23.60
C SER A 251 17.16 -13.58 -24.50
N ARG A 252 18.30 -13.01 -24.11
CA ARG A 252 19.08 -12.05 -24.91
C ARG A 252 19.69 -12.73 -26.15
N GLY A 253 19.89 -11.94 -27.21
CA GLY A 253 20.54 -12.38 -28.44
C GLY A 253 19.55 -12.73 -29.55
N ASP A 254 19.84 -13.81 -30.28
CA ASP A 254 19.14 -14.22 -31.51
C ASP A 254 17.62 -14.35 -31.36
N GLN A 255 17.13 -14.71 -30.18
CA GLN A 255 15.69 -14.84 -29.93
C GLN A 255 14.97 -13.49 -30.06
N ILE A 256 15.53 -12.41 -29.50
CA ILE A 256 14.95 -11.05 -29.61
C ILE A 256 15.18 -10.49 -31.01
N GLN A 257 16.33 -10.73 -31.62
CA GLN A 257 16.59 -10.27 -32.99
C GLN A 257 15.64 -10.92 -34.02
N ARG A 258 15.29 -12.20 -33.81
CA ARG A 258 14.44 -12.96 -34.74
C ARG A 258 12.94 -12.79 -34.47
N TYR A 259 12.52 -12.82 -33.21
CA TYR A 259 11.09 -12.78 -32.83
C TYR A 259 10.64 -11.44 -32.26
N GLY A 260 11.54 -10.47 -32.12
CA GLY A 260 11.24 -9.14 -31.57
C GLY A 260 10.64 -9.22 -30.17
N TYR A 261 9.62 -8.37 -29.93
CA TYR A 261 8.86 -8.35 -28.68
C TYR A 261 7.97 -9.58 -28.47
N GLY A 262 7.77 -10.41 -29.50
CA GLY A 262 7.05 -11.68 -29.42
C GLY A 262 7.89 -12.86 -28.94
N ALA A 263 9.18 -12.65 -28.62
CA ALA A 263 10.05 -13.70 -28.11
C ALA A 263 9.47 -14.32 -26.82
N PHE A 264 9.32 -15.66 -26.80
CA PHE A 264 8.82 -16.39 -25.62
C PHE A 264 9.53 -15.98 -24.31
N GLY A 265 10.84 -15.75 -24.40
CA GLY A 265 11.66 -15.32 -23.28
C GLY A 265 11.33 -13.95 -22.68
N LEU A 266 10.60 -13.09 -23.41
CA LEU A 266 10.11 -11.80 -22.91
C LEU A 266 8.77 -11.94 -22.16
N THR A 267 8.08 -13.08 -22.28
CA THR A 267 6.79 -13.29 -21.59
C THR A 267 6.94 -13.32 -20.07
N VAL A 268 8.14 -13.59 -19.55
CA VAL A 268 8.45 -13.53 -18.12
C VAL A 268 8.68 -12.11 -17.58
N ALA A 269 8.81 -11.10 -18.45
CA ALA A 269 9.14 -9.74 -18.03
C ALA A 269 8.13 -9.12 -17.06
N PRO A 270 6.79 -9.25 -17.26
CA PRO A 270 5.81 -8.76 -16.29
C PRO A 270 5.96 -9.44 -14.91
N TYR A 271 6.29 -10.73 -14.90
CA TYR A 271 6.50 -11.49 -13.66
C TYR A 271 7.77 -11.05 -12.94
N ALA A 272 8.85 -10.74 -13.67
CA ALA A 272 10.07 -10.21 -13.07
C ALA A 272 9.82 -8.85 -12.38
N VAL A 273 9.16 -7.91 -13.06
CA VAL A 273 8.86 -6.59 -12.48
C VAL A 273 7.94 -6.71 -11.27
N MET A 274 6.87 -7.50 -11.41
CA MET A 274 5.91 -7.75 -10.35
C MET A 274 6.58 -8.41 -9.14
N SER A 275 7.39 -9.45 -9.32
CA SER A 275 7.99 -10.17 -8.20
C SER A 275 9.01 -9.32 -7.43
N ILE A 276 9.74 -8.43 -8.12
CA ILE A 276 10.61 -7.44 -7.46
C ILE A 276 9.77 -6.52 -6.59
N MET A 277 8.65 -5.99 -7.11
CA MET A 277 7.78 -5.11 -6.34
C MET A 277 7.09 -5.83 -5.18
N ASN A 278 6.69 -7.11 -5.36
CA ASN A 278 6.16 -7.91 -4.27
C ASN A 278 7.23 -8.18 -3.19
N LEU A 279 8.46 -8.48 -3.59
CA LEU A 279 9.58 -8.64 -2.65
C LEU A 279 9.79 -7.36 -1.84
N LEU A 280 9.96 -6.22 -2.52
CA LEU A 280 10.13 -4.92 -1.85
C LEU A 280 8.94 -4.59 -0.96
N GLY A 281 7.71 -4.82 -1.44
CA GLY A 281 6.50 -4.58 -0.68
C GLY A 281 6.42 -5.41 0.61
N ASN A 282 6.75 -6.71 0.56
CA ASN A 282 6.76 -7.59 1.74
C ASN A 282 7.89 -7.24 2.72
N LEU A 283 8.98 -6.60 2.25
CA LEU A 283 10.05 -6.10 3.12
C LEU A 283 9.70 -4.73 3.72
N CYS A 284 9.02 -3.87 2.96
CA CYS A 284 8.74 -2.48 3.35
C CYS A 284 7.49 -2.32 4.22
N ARG A 285 6.56 -3.28 4.20
CA ARG A 285 5.27 -3.17 4.88
C ARG A 285 4.87 -4.50 5.53
N ALA A 286 4.49 -4.44 6.81
CA ALA A 286 3.93 -5.58 7.52
C ALA A 286 2.50 -5.92 7.05
N ASP A 287 2.09 -7.17 7.23
CA ASP A 287 0.71 -7.60 7.06
C ASP A 287 -0.09 -7.32 8.34
N TYR A 288 -1.27 -6.70 8.18
CA TYR A 288 -2.20 -6.39 9.28
C TYR A 288 -3.50 -7.17 9.06
N PRO A 289 -3.90 -8.06 9.98
CA PRO A 289 -5.09 -8.92 9.80
C PRO A 289 -6.40 -8.14 9.87
N SER A 290 -6.39 -6.96 10.47
CA SER A 290 -7.53 -6.07 10.68
C SER A 290 -7.07 -4.62 10.66
N LEU A 291 -8.01 -3.71 10.46
CA LEU A 291 -7.85 -2.29 10.77
C LEU A 291 -7.99 -2.07 12.28
N TYR A 292 -7.26 -1.14 12.85
CA TYR A 292 -7.35 -0.79 14.28
C TYR A 292 -8.01 0.57 14.44
N MET A 293 -8.94 0.67 15.40
CA MET A 293 -9.64 1.93 15.68
C MET A 293 -8.71 2.89 16.41
N VAL A 294 -8.78 4.16 16.04
CA VAL A 294 -8.11 5.27 16.73
C VAL A 294 -9.17 6.21 17.25
N GLU A 295 -9.03 6.59 18.52
CA GLU A 295 -9.89 7.54 19.19
C GLU A 295 -9.72 8.93 18.60
N SER A 296 -10.83 9.63 18.46
CA SER A 296 -10.91 10.99 17.95
C SER A 296 -12.08 11.68 18.62
N SER A 297 -12.12 13.01 18.63
CA SER A 297 -13.25 13.73 19.22
C SER A 297 -14.59 13.43 18.53
N ILE A 298 -14.57 13.02 17.25
CA ILE A 298 -15.76 12.52 16.53
C ILE A 298 -16.23 11.17 17.10
N MET A 299 -15.31 10.30 17.52
CA MET A 299 -15.66 9.04 18.19
C MET A 299 -16.27 9.28 19.57
N GLU A 300 -15.76 10.26 20.33
CA GLU A 300 -16.36 10.67 21.61
C GLU A 300 -17.74 11.30 21.44
N GLU A 301 -17.92 12.14 20.42
CA GLU A 301 -19.23 12.64 20.00
C GLU A 301 -20.20 11.50 19.70
N ALA A 302 -19.77 10.51 18.90
CA ALA A 302 -20.59 9.35 18.60
C ALA A 302 -20.93 8.52 19.84
N ARG A 303 -20.01 8.39 20.81
CA ARG A 303 -20.27 7.74 22.11
C ARG A 303 -21.37 8.46 22.88
N ARG A 304 -21.35 9.80 22.92
CA ARG A 304 -22.42 10.61 23.55
C ARG A 304 -23.79 10.40 22.88
N ARG A 305 -23.80 10.07 21.58
CA ARG A 305 -24.99 9.70 20.82
C ARG A 305 -25.37 8.21 20.90
N GLY A 306 -24.83 7.48 21.88
CA GLY A 306 -25.14 6.07 22.11
C GLY A 306 -24.30 5.08 21.32
N GLY A 307 -23.27 5.53 20.60
CA GLY A 307 -22.32 4.66 19.92
C GLY A 307 -21.42 3.90 20.89
N LEU A 308 -21.05 2.67 20.53
CA LEU A 308 -20.17 1.82 21.31
C LEU A 308 -18.89 1.56 20.52
N PHE A 309 -17.72 1.74 21.15
CA PHE A 309 -16.43 1.53 20.48
C PHE A 309 -15.41 1.00 21.49
N PHE A 310 -15.07 -0.29 21.37
CA PHE A 310 -14.15 -1.00 22.25
C PHE A 310 -12.97 -1.56 21.45
N GLY A 311 -11.75 -1.38 21.96
CA GLY A 311 -10.52 -1.84 21.30
C GLY A 311 -9.81 -0.79 20.47
N ALA A 312 -10.02 0.50 20.76
CA ALA A 312 -9.20 1.56 20.20
C ALA A 312 -7.77 1.49 20.74
N VAL A 313 -6.79 1.69 19.86
CA VAL A 313 -5.37 1.44 20.18
C VAL A 313 -4.57 2.72 20.46
N ALA A 314 -5.11 3.89 20.08
CA ALA A 314 -4.45 5.18 20.24
C ALA A 314 -5.48 6.32 20.12
N THR A 315 -5.04 7.55 20.40
CA THR A 315 -5.85 8.77 20.31
C THR A 315 -5.17 9.79 19.39
N LEU A 316 -5.97 10.45 18.54
CA LEU A 316 -5.53 11.53 17.63
C LEU A 316 -5.31 12.86 18.35
#